data_AF-A0A9E5SWT9-F1
#
_entry.id   AF-A0A9E5SWT9-F1
#
_cell.length_a   1.000
_cell.length_b   1.000
_cell.length_c   1.000
_cell.angle_alpha   90.00
_cell.angle_beta   90.00
_cell.angle_gamma   90.00
#
_symmetry.space_group_name_H-M   'P 1'
#
loop_
_entity.id
_entity.type
_entity.pdbx_description
1 polymer ?
#
loop_
_entity_poly.entity_id
_entity_poly.type
_entity_poly.pdbx_seq_one_letter_code
_entity_poly.pdbx_strand_id
1 'polypeptide(L)'
;RQPKKRELPPKTWAATGYDGSKPRAVINSLYIEAEEMQTVNSRLQAVYKKITDNETRWDTFMMDAADICIVAYGTVSRVARNAIIKAREMGIKAGLIRPITLWPFPSQAIAEAAERCKAFLAVERSAGQMVEDVRLAVNGKRPVSFTGITGGFVPTPRQITEALSAIKEAM
;
A
#
# COMPACT_ATOMS: atom_id res chain seq x y z
N ARG A 1 9.61 41.47 -20.95
CA ARG A 1 10.96 40.83 -20.98
C ARG A 1 10.81 39.45 -21.61
N GLN A 2 11.46 39.18 -22.75
CA GLN A 2 11.53 37.80 -23.26
C GLN A 2 12.47 36.99 -22.34
N PRO A 3 12.09 35.78 -21.90
CA PRO A 3 12.98 34.95 -21.10
C PRO A 3 14.21 34.57 -21.93
N LYS A 4 15.41 34.66 -21.33
CA LYS A 4 16.66 34.25 -21.98
C LYS A 4 16.55 32.79 -22.41
N LYS A 5 16.73 32.53 -23.70
CA LYS A 5 16.75 31.18 -24.26
C LYS A 5 18.00 30.47 -23.72
N ARG A 6 17.81 29.33 -23.07
CA ARG A 6 18.89 28.53 -22.48
C ARG A 6 19.22 27.39 -23.43
N GLU A 7 20.50 27.24 -23.77
CA GLU A 7 20.97 26.06 -24.51
C GLU A 7 20.98 24.85 -23.57
N LEU A 8 20.35 23.77 -24.01
CA LEU A 8 20.27 22.52 -23.27
C LEU A 8 21.09 21.46 -23.99
N PRO A 9 21.72 20.52 -23.25
CA PRO A 9 22.43 19.41 -23.86
C PRO A 9 21.48 18.56 -24.71
N PRO A 10 22.01 17.87 -25.74
CA PRO A 10 21.20 17.01 -26.60
C PRO A 10 20.56 15.88 -25.79
N LYS A 11 19.25 15.69 -25.96
CA LYS A 11 18.48 14.65 -25.26
C LYS A 11 18.61 13.31 -26.00
N THR A 12 19.78 12.69 -25.91
CA THR A 12 20.09 11.42 -26.61
C THR A 12 19.20 10.25 -26.20
N TRP A 13 18.58 10.33 -25.02
CA TRP A 13 17.60 9.38 -24.47
C TRP A 13 16.17 9.61 -24.99
N ALA A 14 15.88 10.72 -25.67
CA ALA A 14 14.53 11.02 -26.11
C ALA A 14 14.10 10.08 -27.24
N ALA A 15 12.83 9.66 -27.20
CA ALA A 15 12.22 8.93 -28.29
C ALA A 15 11.98 9.89 -29.48
N THR A 16 12.91 9.91 -30.43
CA THR A 16 12.86 10.80 -31.63
C THR A 16 12.39 10.07 -32.89
N GLY A 17 11.82 8.86 -32.75
CA GLY A 17 11.50 7.99 -33.87
C GLY A 17 12.73 7.22 -34.40
N TYR A 18 12.50 6.34 -35.37
CA TYR A 18 13.54 5.56 -36.05
C TYR A 18 13.74 6.09 -37.47
N ASP A 19 14.90 6.68 -37.71
CA ASP A 19 15.34 7.24 -38.99
C ASP A 19 16.48 6.41 -39.63
N GLY A 20 16.80 5.25 -39.05
CA GLY A 20 17.92 4.40 -39.48
C GLY A 20 19.30 4.83 -38.95
N SER A 21 19.41 5.96 -38.25
CA SER A 21 20.70 6.45 -37.72
C SER A 21 21.19 5.70 -36.48
N LYS A 22 20.36 4.85 -35.87
CA LYS A 22 20.62 4.12 -34.63
C LYS A 22 20.06 2.70 -34.72
N PRO A 23 20.58 1.71 -33.98
CA PRO A 23 19.94 0.40 -33.88
C PRO A 23 18.47 0.52 -33.44
N ARG A 24 17.60 -0.27 -34.06
CA ARG A 24 16.16 -0.25 -33.74
C ARG A 24 15.96 -0.77 -32.31
N ALA A 25 15.43 0.07 -31.44
CA ALA A 25 15.02 -0.35 -30.10
C ALA A 25 13.74 -1.19 -30.20
N VAL A 26 13.87 -2.51 -30.07
CA VAL A 26 12.74 -3.43 -30.04
C VAL A 26 12.43 -3.77 -28.58
N ILE A 27 11.29 -3.29 -28.09
CA ILE A 27 10.75 -3.65 -26.78
C ILE A 27 9.68 -4.71 -27.05
N ASN A 28 9.98 -5.97 -26.69
CA ASN A 28 9.06 -7.07 -26.86
C ASN A 28 8.68 -7.68 -25.50
N SER A 29 7.39 -7.90 -25.30
CA SER A 29 6.81 -8.55 -24.12
C SER A 29 6.31 -9.97 -24.39
N LEU A 30 6.37 -10.43 -25.64
CA LEU A 30 5.85 -11.74 -26.06
C LEU A 30 6.94 -12.54 -26.79
N TYR A 31 7.29 -13.68 -26.21
CA TYR A 31 8.13 -14.70 -26.82
C TYR A 31 7.23 -15.91 -27.09
N ILE A 32 7.15 -16.35 -28.34
CA ILE A 32 6.23 -17.41 -28.76
C ILE A 32 6.71 -18.76 -28.22
N GLU A 33 8.02 -18.98 -28.25
CA GLU A 33 8.62 -20.21 -27.74
C GLU A 33 8.55 -20.26 -26.21
N ALA A 34 8.01 -21.35 -25.69
CA ALA A 34 7.71 -21.50 -24.27
C ALA A 34 8.97 -21.46 -23.40
N GLU A 35 10.06 -22.07 -23.86
CA GLU A 35 11.35 -22.12 -23.19
C GLU A 35 11.99 -20.72 -23.07
N GLU A 36 11.88 -19.92 -24.13
CA GLU A 36 12.34 -18.53 -24.13
C GLU A 36 11.50 -17.70 -23.16
N MET A 37 10.17 -17.83 -23.23
CA MET A 37 9.26 -17.10 -22.34
C MET A 37 9.43 -17.51 -20.88
N GLN A 38 9.72 -18.78 -20.59
CA GLN A 38 10.02 -19.26 -19.24
C GLN A 38 11.29 -18.59 -18.69
N THR A 39 12.36 -18.53 -19.48
CA THR A 39 13.60 -17.84 -19.10
C THR A 39 13.35 -16.36 -18.79
N VAL A 40 12.54 -15.70 -19.62
CA VAL A 40 12.13 -14.31 -19.42
C VAL A 40 11.33 -14.16 -18.13
N ASN A 41 10.35 -15.03 -17.88
CA ASN A 41 9.54 -15.01 -16.66
C ASN A 41 10.38 -15.25 -15.40
N SER A 42 11.30 -16.21 -15.39
CA SER A 42 12.21 -16.45 -14.27
C SER A 42 13.06 -15.20 -13.94
N ARG A 43 13.57 -14.52 -14.97
CA ARG A 43 14.27 -13.25 -14.79
C ARG A 43 13.36 -12.18 -14.19
N LEU A 44 12.12 -12.04 -14.66
CA LEU A 44 11.15 -11.08 -14.11
C LEU A 44 10.78 -11.39 -12.67
N GLN A 45 10.58 -12.66 -12.32
CA GLN A 45 10.34 -13.09 -10.94
C GLN A 45 11.52 -12.73 -10.03
N ALA A 46 12.76 -12.89 -10.50
CA ALA A 46 13.94 -12.46 -9.75
C ALA A 46 13.97 -10.93 -9.53
N VAL A 47 13.54 -10.14 -10.52
CA VAL A 47 13.39 -8.68 -10.37
C VAL A 47 12.31 -8.34 -9.34
N TYR A 48 11.13 -8.96 -9.42
CA TYR A 48 10.06 -8.74 -8.45
C TYR A 48 10.47 -9.14 -7.04
N LYS A 49 11.17 -10.27 -6.88
CA LYS A 49 11.72 -10.68 -5.59
C LYS A 49 12.65 -9.61 -5.03
N LYS A 50 13.57 -9.09 -5.83
CA LYS A 50 14.48 -8.02 -5.42
C LYS A 50 13.71 -6.75 -5.01
N ILE A 51 12.63 -6.40 -5.70
CA ILE A 51 11.77 -5.27 -5.33
C ILE A 51 11.09 -5.55 -3.98
N THR A 52 10.46 -6.70 -3.80
CA THR A 52 9.82 -7.11 -2.53
C THR A 52 10.79 -7.09 -1.36
N ASP A 53 11.99 -7.61 -1.54
CA ASP A 53 13.02 -7.66 -0.49
C ASP A 53 13.52 -6.26 -0.07
N ASN A 54 13.49 -5.25 -0.96
CA ASN A 54 14.15 -3.96 -0.72
C ASN A 54 13.20 -2.76 -0.62
N GLU A 55 12.01 -2.82 -1.22
CA GLU A 55 11.13 -1.66 -1.40
C GLU A 55 9.86 -1.71 -0.54
N THR A 56 9.60 -2.83 0.14
CA THR A 56 8.46 -2.96 1.06
C THR A 56 8.64 -1.99 2.22
N ARG A 57 7.77 -0.97 2.31
CA ARG A 57 7.85 0.08 3.34
C ARG A 57 6.52 0.31 4.02
N TRP A 58 6.57 0.40 5.33
CA TRP A 58 5.45 0.77 6.17
C TRP A 58 5.93 1.61 7.35
N ASP A 59 5.00 2.30 7.97
CA ASP A 59 5.19 3.02 9.22
C ASP A 59 4.17 2.50 10.24
N THR A 60 4.47 2.65 11.53
CA THR A 60 3.55 2.25 12.59
C THR A 60 3.20 3.45 13.47
N PHE A 61 2.12 3.31 14.24
CA PHE A 61 1.77 4.27 15.26
C PHE A 61 1.06 3.57 16.39
N MET A 62 1.60 3.73 17.61
CA MET A 62 0.94 3.25 18.82
C MET A 62 0.59 1.75 18.79
N MET A 63 1.49 0.89 18.29
CA MET A 63 1.22 -0.54 18.12
C MET A 63 1.57 -1.42 19.34
N ASP A 64 2.43 -0.97 20.25
CA ASP A 64 3.01 -1.83 21.32
C ASP A 64 1.97 -2.49 22.24
N ALA A 65 0.83 -1.83 22.47
CA ALA A 65 -0.25 -2.33 23.33
C ALA A 65 -1.61 -2.34 22.60
N ALA A 66 -1.61 -2.39 21.27
CA ALA A 66 -2.84 -2.32 20.49
C ALA A 66 -3.62 -3.65 20.50
N ASP A 67 -4.88 -3.60 20.92
CA ASP A 67 -5.87 -4.67 20.76
C ASP A 67 -6.49 -4.64 19.34
N ILE A 68 -6.64 -3.46 18.74
CA ILE A 68 -7.20 -3.29 17.39
C ILE A 68 -6.16 -2.63 16.48
N CYS A 69 -5.82 -3.29 15.36
CA CYS A 69 -4.90 -2.75 14.37
C CYS A 69 -5.67 -2.10 13.21
N ILE A 70 -5.53 -0.79 13.05
CA ILE A 70 -5.99 -0.09 11.85
C ILE A 70 -4.95 -0.28 10.75
N VAL A 71 -5.41 -0.57 9.54
CA VAL A 71 -4.58 -0.51 8.33
C VAL A 71 -5.13 0.59 7.42
N ALA A 72 -4.33 1.62 7.17
CA ALA A 72 -4.73 2.76 6.34
C ALA A 72 -3.51 3.41 5.67
N TYR A 73 -3.67 3.90 4.44
CA TYR A 73 -2.60 4.53 3.66
C TYR A 73 -2.96 5.98 3.26
N GLY A 74 -1.98 6.69 2.68
CA GLY A 74 -2.18 8.02 2.09
C GLY A 74 -2.72 9.07 3.08
N THR A 75 -3.74 9.82 2.67
CA THR A 75 -4.38 10.85 3.53
C THR A 75 -5.18 10.21 4.68
N VAL A 76 -5.78 9.05 4.46
CA VAL A 76 -6.62 8.35 5.46
C VAL A 76 -5.78 7.96 6.68
N SER A 77 -4.52 7.57 6.49
CA SER A 77 -3.63 7.23 7.61
C SER A 77 -3.39 8.40 8.58
N ARG A 78 -3.44 9.66 8.09
CA ARG A 78 -3.31 10.84 8.97
C ARG A 78 -4.55 11.03 9.83
N VAL A 79 -5.74 10.83 9.25
CA VAL A 79 -7.01 10.87 9.99
C VAL A 79 -7.05 9.74 11.03
N ALA A 80 -6.61 8.53 10.66
CA ALA A 80 -6.56 7.38 11.55
C ALA A 80 -5.70 7.64 12.80
N ARG A 81 -4.57 8.34 12.68
CA ARG A 81 -3.75 8.73 13.84
C ARG A 81 -4.53 9.57 14.85
N ASN A 82 -5.30 10.56 14.38
CA ASN A 82 -6.14 11.39 15.25
C ASN A 82 -7.28 10.57 15.89
N ALA A 83 -7.88 9.65 15.12
CA ALA A 83 -8.89 8.74 15.65
C ALA A 83 -8.33 7.80 16.73
N ILE A 84 -7.11 7.30 16.57
CA ILE A 84 -6.44 6.43 17.55
C ILE A 84 -6.21 7.15 18.88
N ILE A 85 -5.75 8.41 18.83
CA ILE A 85 -5.55 9.21 20.05
C ILE A 85 -6.87 9.31 20.84
N LYS A 86 -7.96 9.71 20.16
CA LYS A 86 -9.29 9.81 20.77
C LYS A 86 -9.83 8.46 21.27
N ALA A 87 -9.66 7.40 20.48
CA ALA A 87 -10.10 6.06 20.85
C ALA A 87 -9.40 5.58 22.13
N ARG A 88 -8.11 5.91 22.30
CA ARG A 88 -7.34 5.56 23.50
C ARG A 88 -7.79 6.32 24.74
N GLU A 89 -8.17 7.59 24.60
CA GLU A 89 -8.81 8.36 25.69
C GLU A 89 -10.11 7.68 26.19
N MET A 90 -10.80 6.96 25.28
CA MET A 90 -12.00 6.16 25.58
C MET A 90 -11.67 4.72 26.02
N GLY A 91 -10.40 4.40 26.31
CA GLY A 91 -9.96 3.07 26.72
C GLY A 91 -9.99 2.02 25.60
N ILE A 92 -9.99 2.43 24.33
CA ILE A 92 -9.86 1.54 23.16
C ILE A 92 -8.39 1.54 22.73
N LYS A 93 -7.69 0.44 22.96
CA LYS A 93 -6.27 0.32 22.61
C LYS A 93 -6.11 0.06 21.11
N ALA A 94 -6.27 1.09 20.30
CA ALA A 94 -6.03 1.02 18.85
C ALA A 94 -4.56 1.36 18.51
N GLY A 95 -4.09 0.83 17.39
CA GLY A 95 -2.81 1.16 16.75
C GLY A 95 -2.97 1.22 15.24
N LEU A 96 -1.94 1.65 14.51
CA LEU A 96 -1.95 1.76 13.05
C LEU A 96 -0.72 1.11 12.44
N ILE A 97 -0.94 0.32 11.39
CA ILE A 97 0.04 0.00 10.35
C ILE A 97 -0.31 0.81 9.12
N ARG A 98 0.63 1.64 8.66
CA ARG A 98 0.49 2.48 7.47
C ARG A 98 1.38 1.93 6.36
N PRO A 99 0.82 1.26 5.34
CA PRO A 99 1.54 1.01 4.10
C PRO A 99 2.02 2.34 3.49
N ILE A 100 3.33 2.42 3.23
CA ILE A 100 3.93 3.51 2.44
C ILE A 100 3.96 3.08 0.97
N THR A 101 4.32 1.82 0.72
CA THR A 101 4.15 1.16 -0.57
C THR A 101 2.91 0.26 -0.53
N LEU A 102 2.06 0.36 -1.55
CA LEU A 102 0.91 -0.56 -1.71
C LEU A 102 1.31 -1.82 -2.48
N TRP A 103 2.30 -1.72 -3.36
CA TRP A 103 3.05 -2.87 -3.86
C TRP A 103 4.53 -2.53 -3.84
N PRO A 104 5.39 -3.39 -3.28
CA PRO A 104 5.05 -4.57 -2.49
C PRO A 104 4.32 -4.21 -1.18
N PHE A 105 3.31 -5.00 -0.82
CA PHE A 105 2.45 -4.78 0.36
C PHE A 105 3.10 -5.36 1.63
N PRO A 106 3.00 -4.71 2.81
CA PRO A 106 3.66 -5.15 4.04
C PRO A 106 2.92 -6.31 4.75
N SER A 107 2.70 -7.42 4.04
CA SER A 107 1.94 -8.57 4.56
C SER A 107 2.56 -9.17 5.83
N GLN A 108 3.90 -9.23 5.91
CA GLN A 108 4.59 -9.77 7.07
C GLN A 108 4.30 -8.95 8.35
N ALA A 109 4.33 -7.62 8.27
CA ALA A 109 4.05 -6.76 9.41
C ALA A 109 2.60 -6.92 9.92
N ILE A 110 1.65 -7.16 9.01
CA ILE A 110 0.25 -7.42 9.35
C ILE A 110 0.09 -8.80 9.97
N ALA A 111 0.77 -9.82 9.43
CA ALA A 111 0.76 -11.18 9.98
C ALA A 111 1.33 -11.21 11.40
N GLU A 112 2.45 -10.53 11.65
CA GLU A 112 3.05 -10.38 12.99
C GLU A 112 2.12 -9.63 13.94
N ALA A 113 1.44 -8.58 13.46
CA ALA A 113 0.43 -7.90 14.26
C ALA A 113 -0.77 -8.80 14.60
N ALA A 114 -1.11 -9.77 13.76
CA ALA A 114 -2.26 -10.65 13.98
C ALA A 114 -2.03 -11.64 15.13
N GLU A 115 -0.77 -11.91 15.48
CA GLU A 115 -0.42 -12.69 16.68
C GLU A 115 -0.84 -11.99 17.98
N ARG A 116 -0.74 -10.66 18.01
CA ARG A 116 -0.97 -9.84 19.21
C ARG A 116 -2.30 -9.08 19.24
N CYS A 117 -2.72 -8.53 18.11
CA CYS A 117 -3.96 -7.78 17.99
C CYS A 117 -5.13 -8.76 17.89
N LYS A 118 -6.28 -8.37 18.43
CA LYS A 118 -7.52 -9.16 18.48
C LYS A 118 -8.42 -8.93 17.27
N ALA A 119 -8.33 -7.76 16.64
CA ALA A 119 -9.10 -7.41 15.46
C ALA A 119 -8.34 -6.42 14.55
N PHE A 120 -8.77 -6.34 13.29
CA PHE A 120 -8.26 -5.41 12.31
C PHE A 120 -9.37 -4.54 11.72
N LEU A 121 -9.02 -3.30 11.38
CA LEU A 121 -9.89 -2.38 10.65
C LEU A 121 -9.12 -1.80 9.45
N ALA A 122 -9.51 -2.17 8.24
CA ALA A 122 -9.04 -1.52 7.03
C ALA A 122 -9.86 -0.25 6.76
N VAL A 123 -9.20 0.91 6.70
CA VAL A 123 -9.85 2.18 6.37
C VAL A 123 -9.31 2.72 5.06
N GLU A 124 -10.21 2.91 4.10
CA GLU A 124 -9.85 3.17 2.71
C GLU A 124 -10.61 4.35 2.11
N ARG A 125 -9.95 5.04 1.18
CA ARG A 125 -10.60 5.96 0.24
C ARG A 125 -10.85 5.27 -1.12
N SER A 126 -11.21 3.99 -1.05
CA SER A 126 -11.35 3.06 -2.16
C SER A 126 -12.42 2.02 -1.80
N ALA A 127 -12.81 1.17 -2.76
CA ALA A 127 -13.94 0.26 -2.63
C ALA A 127 -13.56 -1.11 -2.02
N GLY A 128 -12.40 -1.20 -1.35
CA GLY A 128 -11.97 -2.40 -0.64
C GLY A 128 -10.79 -3.15 -1.27
N GLN A 129 -10.04 -2.50 -2.15
CA GLN A 129 -8.88 -3.12 -2.80
C GLN A 129 -7.79 -3.51 -1.78
N MET A 130 -7.56 -2.71 -0.73
CA MET A 130 -6.53 -3.04 0.26
C MET A 130 -7.03 -4.02 1.31
N VAL A 131 -8.32 -4.00 1.68
CA VAL A 131 -8.84 -4.92 2.70
C VAL A 131 -8.73 -6.38 2.27
N GLU A 132 -8.73 -6.67 0.96
CA GLU A 132 -8.42 -8.00 0.43
C GLU A 132 -7.00 -8.43 0.82
N ASP A 133 -5.99 -7.58 0.59
CA ASP A 133 -4.60 -7.85 1.01
C ASP A 133 -4.46 -7.97 2.53
N VAL A 134 -5.19 -7.15 3.30
CA VAL A 134 -5.19 -7.24 4.77
C VAL A 134 -5.78 -8.58 5.23
N ARG A 135 -6.90 -9.02 4.65
CA ARG A 135 -7.51 -10.33 4.97
C ARG A 135 -6.58 -11.47 4.63
N LEU A 136 -5.91 -11.39 3.48
CA LEU A 136 -4.94 -12.39 3.06
C LEU A 136 -3.73 -12.43 4.00
N ALA A 137 -3.20 -11.28 4.42
CA ALA A 137 -2.07 -11.20 5.35
C ALA A 137 -2.43 -11.66 6.78
N VAL A 138 -3.64 -11.36 7.25
CA VAL A 138 -4.18 -11.88 8.52
C VAL A 138 -4.45 -13.39 8.45
N ASN A 139 -4.78 -13.88 7.24
CA ASN A 139 -5.01 -15.29 6.93
C ASN A 139 -6.01 -15.97 7.89
N GLY A 140 -7.13 -15.30 8.15
CA GLY A 140 -8.22 -15.83 9.00
C GLY A 140 -7.94 -15.88 10.51
N LYS A 141 -6.75 -15.50 10.98
CA LYS A 141 -6.40 -15.55 12.42
C LYS A 141 -7.25 -14.61 13.27
N ARG A 142 -7.67 -13.47 12.70
CA ARG A 142 -8.42 -12.40 13.39
C ARG A 142 -9.50 -11.84 12.47
N PRO A 143 -10.62 -11.32 13.02
CA PRO A 143 -11.62 -10.63 12.23
C PRO A 143 -11.03 -9.36 11.60
N VAL A 144 -11.42 -9.10 10.35
CA VAL A 144 -11.01 -7.92 9.58
C VAL A 144 -12.25 -7.15 9.11
N SER A 145 -12.49 -6.01 9.74
CA SER A 145 -13.57 -5.08 9.37
C SER A 145 -13.09 -4.06 8.33
N PHE A 146 -14.05 -3.46 7.63
CA PHE A 146 -13.79 -2.52 6.54
C PHE A 146 -14.57 -1.22 6.72
N THR A 147 -13.94 -0.10 6.43
CA THR A 147 -14.59 1.20 6.28
C THR A 147 -14.05 1.87 5.02
N GLY A 148 -14.85 1.86 3.96
CA GLY A 148 -14.52 2.48 2.68
C GLY A 148 -15.35 3.73 2.43
N ILE A 149 -14.73 4.75 1.82
CA ILE A 149 -15.45 5.90 1.27
C ILE A 149 -14.88 6.26 -0.10
N THR A 150 -15.75 6.67 -1.03
CA THR A 150 -15.37 6.98 -2.42
C THR A 150 -15.82 8.40 -2.81
N GLY A 151 -15.64 8.81 -4.06
CA GLY A 151 -16.15 10.10 -4.55
C GLY A 151 -15.39 11.34 -4.05
N GLY A 152 -14.13 11.19 -3.62
CA GLY A 152 -13.30 12.31 -3.16
C GLY A 152 -13.45 12.64 -1.68
N PHE A 153 -14.45 12.07 -1.00
CA PHE A 153 -14.64 12.20 0.44
C PHE A 153 -13.51 11.54 1.23
N VAL A 154 -13.25 12.03 2.44
CA VAL A 154 -12.26 11.47 3.37
C VAL A 154 -13.00 11.06 4.64
N PRO A 155 -12.72 9.87 5.22
CA PRO A 155 -13.32 9.49 6.49
C PRO A 155 -13.01 10.53 7.56
N THR A 156 -13.97 10.83 8.43
CA THR A 156 -13.74 11.70 9.58
C THR A 156 -13.14 10.90 10.74
N PRO A 157 -12.41 11.54 11.68
CA PRO A 157 -11.94 10.85 12.88
C PRO A 157 -13.09 10.22 13.67
N ARG A 158 -14.27 10.86 13.69
CA ARG A 158 -15.48 10.37 14.36
C ARG A 158 -15.96 9.03 13.78
N GLN A 159 -16.07 8.93 12.45
CA GLN A 159 -16.47 7.69 11.79
C GLN A 159 -15.50 6.54 12.10
N ILE A 160 -14.19 6.83 12.12
CA ILE A 160 -13.18 5.81 12.47
C ILE A 160 -13.33 5.41 13.95
N THR A 161 -13.51 6.36 14.87
CA THR A 161 -13.71 6.03 16.30
C THR A 161 -15.00 5.26 16.55
N GLU A 162 -16.09 5.57 15.85
CA GLU A 162 -17.36 4.82 15.96
C GLU A 162 -17.19 3.38 15.47
N ALA A 163 -16.47 3.18 14.35
CA ALA A 163 -16.13 1.84 13.87
C ALA A 163 -15.26 1.06 14.88
N LEU A 164 -14.28 1.72 15.51
CA LEU A 164 -13.46 1.10 16.55
C LEU A 164 -14.28 0.69 17.80
N SER A 165 -15.23 1.54 18.23
CA SER A 165 -16.13 1.21 19.34
C SER A 165 -16.99 -0.01 19.01
N ALA A 166 -17.59 -0.06 17.82
CA ALA A 166 -18.39 -1.20 17.39
C ALA A 166 -17.58 -2.50 17.33
N ILE A 167 -16.32 -2.45 16.88
CA ILE A 167 -15.42 -3.61 16.90
C ILE A 167 -15.11 -4.04 18.34
N LYS A 168 -14.81 -3.09 19.23
CA LYS A 168 -14.52 -3.40 20.63
C LYS A 168 -15.71 -4.04 21.35
N GLU A 169 -16.93 -3.61 21.06
CA GLU A 169 -18.15 -4.20 21.62
C GLU A 169 -18.43 -5.62 21.11
N ALA A 170 -17.95 -5.96 19.91
CA ALA A 170 -18.09 -7.29 19.31
C ALA A 170 -16.96 -8.27 19.66
N MET A 171 -15.93 -7.82 20.39
CA MET A 171 -14.78 -8.61 20.84
C MET A 171 -14.98 -9.20 22.22
#